data_AF-A0A931W2V2-F1
#
_entry.id   AF-A0A931W2V2-F1
#
_cell.length_a   1.000
_cell.length_b   1.000
_cell.length_c   1.000
_cell.angle_alpha   90.00
_cell.angle_beta   90.00
_cell.angle_gamma   90.00
#
_symmetry.space_group_name_H-M   'P 1'
#
loop_
_entity.id
_entity.type
_entity.pdbx_description
1 polymer ?
#
loop_
_entity_poly.entity_id
_entity_poly.type
_entity_poly.pdbx_seq_one_letter_code
_entity_poly.pdbx_strand_id
1 'polypeptide(L)'
;MAIPEPKETSNACDLRDWLKDVKRLEQLESISGAHWDLEIGALTEIILERISTPPAVLFDKVPGFDPQRRVLANMLETLERTALTLNLPADIKTIPLIDALRARLRSLQPIKPKIVATGPVMENIERDDQVDLTKFPVSRWHEGDGGRYLGTGHLVVTRDPETGLENVGCYRVMLHDKDKVGLYISPGKHGKIHYEKAMRAGKPLPVAMVFGQHPLLFIAASQAVPFGVNEYDWTGGLLGQPIEVLELPLTKLHIPATAEIAIEGEIMPGETLPEGPFGEWPGYYASARRAEPFVRVKALYYRNDPIICGAAPFKPTIHGMYRSCLRAAMVWNGMEQAGVPDIRGVYLPPPAQRFMIVVSIKQRYRGHAKQAALVACQCHAGAYLGRYVVVVDEDIDITDLNEVVWAMATRSDPATSVDILRRTWSGPLDPIIQPGQKGHNSRMIIEAVRPYEWRDKFPATSAISDETRAEFSKKWEKQLAGVQERQSRARFE
;
A
#
# COMPACT_ATOMS: atom_id res chain seq x y z
N MET A 1 19.98 -4.26 -14.56
CA MET A 1 20.24 -5.68 -14.22
C MET A 1 19.20 -6.54 -14.91
N ALA A 2 19.50 -7.82 -15.18
CA ALA A 2 18.47 -8.78 -15.60
C ALA A 2 17.40 -8.86 -14.49
N ILE A 3 16.12 -8.85 -14.86
CA ILE A 3 15.02 -9.02 -13.91
C ILE A 3 15.18 -10.42 -13.31
N PRO A 4 15.23 -10.57 -11.97
CA PRO A 4 15.30 -11.89 -11.36
C PRO A 4 14.15 -12.76 -11.85
N GLU A 5 14.44 -14.00 -12.23
CA GLU A 5 13.41 -14.92 -12.70
C GLU A 5 12.36 -15.15 -11.59
N PRO A 6 11.06 -15.13 -11.92
CA PRO A 6 10.00 -15.41 -10.97
C PRO A 6 10.15 -16.82 -10.38
N LYS A 7 9.82 -17.00 -9.10
CA LYS A 7 9.75 -18.35 -8.50
C LYS A 7 8.50 -19.07 -9.00
N GLU A 8 8.53 -20.40 -9.01
CA GLU A 8 7.34 -21.26 -9.09
C GLU A 8 6.49 -21.05 -7.82
N THR A 9 5.72 -19.96 -7.78
CA THR A 9 4.67 -19.74 -6.79
C THR A 9 3.39 -20.43 -7.24
N SER A 10 2.50 -20.77 -6.31
CA SER A 10 1.16 -21.29 -6.64
C SER A 10 0.49 -20.44 -7.73
N ASN A 11 0.11 -21.08 -8.84
CA ASN A 11 -0.38 -20.45 -10.06
C ASN A 11 -1.73 -19.71 -9.92
N ALA A 12 -2.45 -19.80 -8.80
CA ALA A 12 -3.86 -19.39 -8.73
C ALA A 12 -4.14 -17.95 -8.25
N CYS A 13 -3.13 -17.16 -7.86
CA CYS A 13 -3.37 -15.86 -7.20
C CYS A 13 -4.43 -16.00 -6.08
N ASP A 14 -4.22 -16.95 -5.15
CA ASP A 14 -5.12 -17.30 -4.04
C ASP A 14 -4.50 -16.85 -2.70
N LEU A 15 -5.30 -16.18 -1.85
CA LEU A 15 -4.90 -15.78 -0.50
C LEU A 15 -4.45 -16.97 0.35
N ARG A 16 -5.11 -18.14 0.24
CA ARG A 16 -4.79 -19.32 1.05
C ARG A 16 -3.43 -19.91 0.69
N ASP A 17 -3.03 -19.83 -0.57
CA ASP A 17 -1.69 -20.24 -0.98
C ASP A 17 -0.65 -19.23 -0.56
N TRP A 18 -0.95 -17.93 -0.69
CA TRP A 18 -0.08 -16.88 -0.16
C TRP A 18 0.18 -17.06 1.35
N LEU A 19 -0.83 -17.42 2.15
CA LEU A 19 -0.65 -17.72 3.57
C LEU A 19 0.29 -18.91 3.82
N LYS A 20 0.25 -19.96 2.98
CA LYS A 20 1.22 -21.06 3.06
C LYS A 20 2.63 -20.56 2.78
N ASP A 21 2.79 -19.64 1.85
CA ASP A 21 4.08 -19.08 1.47
C ASP A 21 4.64 -18.18 2.58
N VAL A 22 3.80 -17.33 3.19
CA VAL A 22 4.18 -16.51 4.35
C VAL A 22 4.52 -17.37 5.56
N LYS A 23 3.80 -18.48 5.78
CA LYS A 23 4.16 -19.44 6.82
C LYS A 23 5.54 -20.06 6.60
N ARG A 24 5.93 -20.35 5.35
CA ARG A 24 7.28 -20.83 5.02
C ARG A 24 8.36 -19.76 5.20
N LEU A 25 7.99 -18.48 5.18
CA LEU A 25 8.87 -17.37 5.56
C LEU A 25 8.97 -17.17 7.08
N GLU A 26 8.25 -17.96 7.89
CA GLU A 26 8.15 -17.77 9.35
C GLU A 26 7.63 -16.37 9.73
N GLN A 27 6.75 -15.80 8.88
CA GLN A 27 6.16 -14.47 9.08
C GLN A 27 4.63 -14.51 9.16
N LEU A 28 4.05 -15.64 9.55
CA LEU A 28 2.61 -15.77 9.81
C LEU A 28 2.39 -16.20 11.25
N GLU A 29 1.73 -15.36 12.03
CA GLU A 29 1.32 -15.65 13.40
C GLU A 29 -0.20 -15.78 13.50
N SER A 30 -0.65 -16.55 14.49
CA SER A 30 -2.06 -16.71 14.82
C SER A 30 -2.35 -16.22 16.23
N ILE A 31 -3.39 -15.40 16.37
CA ILE A 31 -3.86 -14.92 17.67
C ILE A 31 -5.33 -15.33 17.83
N SER A 32 -5.59 -16.18 18.81
CA SER A 32 -6.94 -16.65 19.11
C SER A 32 -7.65 -15.78 20.15
N GLY A 33 -8.93 -15.51 19.93
CA GLY A 33 -9.80 -14.91 20.95
C GLY A 33 -9.73 -13.39 21.06
N ALA A 34 -8.97 -12.71 20.19
CA ALA A 34 -8.96 -11.26 20.13
C ALA A 34 -10.34 -10.72 19.72
N HIS A 35 -10.85 -9.76 20.48
CA HIS A 35 -12.15 -9.15 20.25
C HIS A 35 -12.15 -8.21 19.02
N TRP A 36 -13.23 -8.25 18.23
CA TRP A 36 -13.39 -7.40 17.03
C TRP A 36 -13.42 -5.91 17.36
N ASP A 37 -13.86 -5.58 18.58
CA ASP A 37 -13.90 -4.23 19.07
C ASP A 37 -12.54 -3.87 19.69
N LEU A 38 -11.76 -3.09 18.95
CA LEU A 38 -10.44 -2.55 19.31
C LEU A 38 -9.31 -3.56 19.47
N GLU A 39 -9.49 -4.74 20.05
CA GLU A 39 -8.35 -5.64 20.34
C GLU A 39 -7.60 -6.07 19.08
N ILE A 40 -8.31 -6.45 18.01
CA ILE A 40 -7.67 -6.78 16.71
C ILE A 40 -6.86 -5.59 16.18
N GLY A 41 -7.41 -4.37 16.24
CA GLY A 41 -6.73 -3.16 15.78
C GLY A 41 -5.52 -2.80 16.64
N ALA A 42 -5.68 -2.79 17.96
CA ALA A 42 -4.64 -2.49 18.94
C ALA A 42 -3.48 -3.48 18.86
N LEU A 43 -3.76 -4.79 18.78
CA LEU A 43 -2.71 -5.80 18.61
C LEU A 43 -1.97 -5.63 17.30
N THR A 44 -2.68 -5.30 16.22
CA THR A 44 -2.08 -5.00 14.91
C THR A 44 -1.12 -3.81 15.02
N GLU A 45 -1.53 -2.71 15.66
CA GLU A 45 -0.72 -1.52 15.86
C GLU A 45 0.50 -1.79 16.76
N ILE A 46 0.30 -2.41 17.93
CA ILE A 46 1.37 -2.75 18.88
C ILE A 46 2.46 -3.61 18.22
N ILE A 47 2.06 -4.58 17.39
CA ILE A 47 2.99 -5.43 16.64
C ILE A 47 3.84 -4.57 15.69
N LEU A 48 3.24 -3.62 14.97
CA LEU A 48 3.95 -2.72 14.06
C LEU A 48 4.88 -1.75 14.79
N GLU A 49 4.57 -1.37 16.03
CA GLU A 49 5.41 -0.48 16.83
C GLU A 49 6.61 -1.19 17.45
N ARG A 50 6.42 -2.43 17.93
CA ARG A 50 7.40 -3.11 18.78
C ARG A 50 8.27 -4.12 18.03
N ILE A 51 7.79 -4.67 16.93
CA ILE A 51 8.46 -5.75 16.21
C ILE A 51 9.10 -5.18 14.94
N SER A 52 10.42 -5.33 14.82
CA SER A 52 11.17 -4.84 13.65
C SER A 52 10.78 -5.54 12.34
N THR A 53 10.40 -6.81 12.45
CA THR A 53 9.95 -7.65 11.34
C THR A 53 8.55 -8.18 11.66
N PRO A 54 7.50 -7.34 11.60
CA PRO A 54 6.17 -7.68 12.08
C PRO A 54 5.56 -8.80 11.23
N PRO A 55 5.02 -9.87 11.82
CA PRO A 55 4.36 -10.94 11.07
C PRO A 55 3.05 -10.44 10.45
N ALA A 56 2.58 -11.14 9.42
CA ALA A 56 1.15 -11.15 9.10
C ALA A 56 0.42 -11.87 10.23
N VAL A 57 -0.75 -11.38 10.63
CA VAL A 57 -1.47 -11.89 11.81
C VAL A 57 -2.83 -12.40 11.40
N LEU A 58 -3.07 -13.68 11.63
CA LEU A 58 -4.37 -14.31 11.43
C LEU A 58 -5.09 -14.43 12.77
N PHE A 59 -6.10 -13.60 12.96
CA PHE A 59 -6.99 -13.64 14.12
C PHE A 59 -8.07 -14.70 13.89
N ASP A 60 -8.22 -15.62 14.85
CA ASP A 60 -9.23 -16.67 14.84
C ASP A 60 -10.01 -16.71 16.16
N LYS A 61 -11.10 -17.49 16.21
CA LYS A 61 -11.95 -17.62 17.41
C LYS A 61 -12.39 -16.27 17.96
N VAL A 62 -12.70 -15.33 17.07
CA VAL A 62 -13.14 -13.97 17.46
C VAL A 62 -14.42 -14.09 18.29
N PRO A 63 -14.44 -13.58 19.54
CA PRO A 63 -15.60 -13.71 20.42
C PRO A 63 -16.90 -13.18 19.78
N GLY A 64 -17.98 -13.94 19.94
CA GLY A 64 -19.30 -13.61 19.38
C GLY A 64 -19.54 -14.09 17.95
N PHE A 65 -18.58 -14.77 17.32
CA PHE A 65 -18.70 -15.28 15.95
C PHE A 65 -18.39 -16.77 15.87
N ASP A 66 -18.70 -17.36 14.71
CA ASP A 66 -18.21 -18.69 14.36
C ASP A 66 -16.66 -18.74 14.45
N PRO A 67 -16.08 -19.71 15.18
CA PRO A 67 -14.64 -19.84 15.36
C PRO A 67 -13.80 -19.85 14.07
N GLN A 68 -14.39 -20.25 12.96
CA GLN A 68 -13.73 -20.38 11.65
C GLN A 68 -13.74 -19.07 10.83
N ARG A 69 -14.51 -18.06 11.26
CA ARG A 69 -14.50 -16.73 10.63
C ARG A 69 -13.31 -15.94 11.15
N ARG A 70 -12.40 -15.58 10.26
CA ARG A 70 -11.07 -15.07 10.60
C ARG A 70 -10.83 -13.68 10.05
N VAL A 71 -9.87 -12.98 10.64
CA VAL A 71 -9.38 -11.68 10.14
C VAL A 71 -7.88 -11.76 9.95
N LEU A 72 -7.39 -11.40 8.77
CA LEU A 72 -5.97 -11.31 8.45
C LEU A 72 -5.55 -9.84 8.43
N ALA A 73 -4.53 -9.48 9.19
CA ALA A 73 -3.93 -8.15 9.18
C ALA A 73 -2.43 -8.20 8.85
N ASN A 74 -1.81 -7.02 8.65
CA ASN A 74 -0.38 -6.86 8.41
C ASN A 74 0.16 -7.65 7.20
N MET A 75 -0.62 -7.73 6.11
CA MET A 75 -0.24 -8.55 4.95
C MET A 75 1.11 -8.15 4.33
N LEU A 76 1.44 -6.86 4.25
CA LEU A 76 2.49 -6.31 3.37
C LEU A 76 3.52 -5.41 4.09
N GLU A 77 3.78 -5.68 5.36
CA GLU A 77 4.53 -4.76 6.25
C GLU A 77 6.04 -5.05 6.32
N THR A 78 6.50 -6.14 5.70
CA THR A 78 7.93 -6.44 5.54
C THR A 78 8.36 -6.40 4.09
N LEU A 79 9.65 -6.19 3.86
CA LEU A 79 10.23 -6.20 2.52
C LEU A 79 10.13 -7.60 1.90
N GLU A 80 10.38 -8.64 2.69
CA GLU A 80 10.35 -10.04 2.28
C GLU A 80 8.94 -10.46 1.84
N ARG A 81 7.89 -10.13 2.61
CA ARG A 81 6.50 -10.40 2.18
C ARG A 81 6.10 -9.58 0.99
N THR A 82 6.52 -8.32 0.93
CA THR A 82 6.28 -7.46 -0.24
C THR A 82 6.90 -8.08 -1.50
N ALA A 83 8.16 -8.51 -1.42
CA ALA A 83 8.87 -9.17 -2.51
C ALA A 83 8.18 -10.48 -2.92
N LEU A 84 7.82 -11.33 -1.96
CA LEU A 84 7.07 -12.56 -2.19
C LEU A 84 5.75 -12.28 -2.94
N THR A 85 4.94 -11.33 -2.46
CA THR A 85 3.66 -10.96 -3.09
C THR A 85 3.85 -10.45 -4.52
N LEU A 86 4.95 -9.76 -4.79
CA LEU A 86 5.31 -9.24 -6.11
C LEU A 86 6.01 -10.28 -7.00
N ASN A 87 6.10 -11.54 -6.56
CA ASN A 87 6.84 -12.61 -7.23
C ASN A 87 8.30 -12.20 -7.53
N LEU A 88 9.00 -11.76 -6.49
CA LEU A 88 10.42 -11.42 -6.45
C LEU A 88 11.12 -12.26 -5.36
N PRO A 89 12.46 -12.42 -5.42
CA PRO A 89 13.22 -13.11 -4.37
C PRO A 89 12.97 -12.47 -3.01
N ALA A 90 12.64 -13.27 -1.99
CA ALA A 90 12.30 -12.75 -0.66
C ALA A 90 13.48 -12.07 0.05
N ASP A 91 14.71 -12.49 -0.24
CA ASP A 91 15.97 -11.98 0.32
C ASP A 91 16.50 -10.71 -0.40
N ILE A 92 15.75 -10.21 -1.38
CA ILE A 92 16.10 -9.00 -2.13
C ILE A 92 16.21 -7.78 -1.20
N LYS A 93 17.21 -6.93 -1.46
CA LYS A 93 17.37 -5.66 -0.73
C LYS A 93 16.44 -4.57 -1.28
N THR A 94 16.18 -3.53 -0.48
CA THR A 94 15.17 -2.50 -0.79
C THR A 94 15.43 -1.80 -2.13
N ILE A 95 16.64 -1.29 -2.39
CA ILE A 95 16.96 -0.60 -3.65
C ILE A 95 16.91 -1.54 -4.86
N PRO A 96 17.50 -2.75 -4.83
CA PRO A 96 17.30 -3.75 -5.87
C PRO A 96 15.83 -4.13 -6.13
N LEU A 97 14.99 -4.22 -5.09
CA LEU A 97 13.55 -4.45 -5.26
C LEU A 97 12.88 -3.29 -6.01
N ILE A 98 13.20 -2.06 -5.64
CA ILE A 98 12.68 -0.87 -6.32
C ILE A 98 13.16 -0.83 -7.78
N ASP A 99 14.42 -1.20 -8.05
CA ASP A 99 14.99 -1.31 -9.40
C ASP A 99 14.29 -2.40 -10.24
N ALA A 100 14.03 -3.56 -9.65
CA ALA A 100 13.30 -4.64 -10.31
C ALA A 100 11.85 -4.22 -10.61
N LEU A 101 11.18 -3.58 -9.64
CA LEU A 101 9.83 -3.07 -9.81
C LEU A 101 9.74 -2.01 -10.90
N ARG A 102 10.63 -1.02 -10.90
CA ARG A 102 10.58 0.06 -11.90
C ARG A 102 10.82 -0.48 -13.32
N ALA A 103 11.69 -1.49 -13.47
CA ALA A 103 11.92 -2.18 -14.73
C ALA A 103 10.67 -2.93 -15.19
N ARG A 104 10.06 -3.72 -14.31
CA ARG A 104 8.79 -4.42 -14.59
C ARG A 104 7.68 -3.46 -15.00
N LEU A 105 7.52 -2.33 -14.29
CA LEU A 105 6.51 -1.32 -14.60
C LEU A 105 6.69 -0.66 -15.97
N ARG A 106 7.93 -0.52 -16.47
CA ARG A 106 8.20 0.04 -17.81
C ARG A 106 7.84 -0.91 -18.94
N SER A 107 8.08 -2.21 -18.73
CA SER A 107 7.88 -3.24 -19.74
C SER A 107 6.55 -4.00 -19.59
N LEU A 108 5.72 -3.65 -18.60
CA LEU A 108 4.50 -4.37 -18.27
C LEU A 108 3.55 -4.40 -19.48
N GLN A 109 3.20 -5.60 -19.92
CA GLN A 109 2.16 -5.84 -20.91
C GLN A 109 0.94 -6.42 -20.18
N PRO A 110 -0.21 -5.72 -20.16
CA PRO A 110 -1.40 -6.22 -19.49
C PRO A 110 -1.87 -7.57 -20.09
N ILE A 111 -2.28 -8.51 -19.25
CA ILE A 111 -2.79 -9.82 -19.67
C ILE A 111 -4.23 -9.95 -19.19
N LYS A 112 -5.17 -10.05 -20.13
CA LYS A 112 -6.60 -10.14 -19.84
C LYS A 112 -6.92 -11.29 -18.87
N PRO A 113 -7.85 -11.12 -17.93
CA PRO A 113 -8.25 -12.17 -17.02
C PRO A 113 -8.92 -13.31 -17.78
N LYS A 114 -8.86 -14.51 -17.21
CA LYS A 114 -9.54 -15.70 -17.69
C LYS A 114 -10.88 -15.81 -16.96
N ILE A 115 -11.98 -15.76 -17.71
CA ILE A 115 -13.31 -15.95 -17.14
C ILE A 115 -13.51 -17.45 -16.88
N VAL A 116 -13.88 -17.80 -15.65
CA VAL A 116 -14.20 -19.17 -15.22
C VAL A 116 -15.66 -19.26 -14.77
N ALA A 117 -16.25 -20.45 -14.88
CA ALA A 117 -17.67 -20.66 -14.59
C ALA A 117 -18.00 -20.70 -13.08
N THR A 118 -17.02 -21.07 -12.24
CA THR A 118 -17.17 -21.16 -10.79
C THR A 118 -15.79 -21.02 -10.13
N GLY A 119 -15.78 -20.93 -8.80
CA GLY A 119 -14.56 -20.88 -7.99
C GLY A 119 -14.89 -21.08 -6.51
N PRO A 120 -13.87 -21.19 -5.64
CA PRO A 120 -14.07 -21.39 -4.20
C PRO A 120 -15.02 -20.39 -3.53
N VAL A 121 -15.07 -19.14 -3.99
CA VAL A 121 -15.99 -18.12 -3.43
C VAL A 121 -17.47 -18.52 -3.51
N MET A 122 -17.82 -19.45 -4.39
CA MET A 122 -19.19 -19.95 -4.60
C MET A 122 -19.58 -21.09 -3.65
N GLU A 123 -18.74 -21.49 -2.69
CA GLU A 123 -19.04 -22.56 -1.73
C GLU A 123 -20.29 -22.26 -0.89
N ASN A 124 -20.53 -21.00 -0.56
CA ASN A 124 -21.73 -20.53 0.15
C ASN A 124 -22.34 -19.33 -0.59
N ILE A 125 -23.67 -19.32 -0.74
CA ILE A 125 -24.40 -18.25 -1.44
C ILE A 125 -25.64 -17.88 -0.63
N GLU A 126 -25.74 -16.61 -0.27
CA GLU A 126 -26.91 -16.01 0.38
C GLU A 126 -27.45 -14.87 -0.48
N ARG A 127 -28.77 -14.77 -0.61
CA ARG A 127 -29.44 -13.77 -1.45
C ARG A 127 -30.57 -13.08 -0.71
N ASP A 128 -30.84 -11.84 -1.11
CA ASP A 128 -31.96 -11.04 -0.67
C ASP A 128 -32.08 -10.98 0.87
N ASP A 129 -33.13 -11.57 1.45
CA ASP A 129 -33.40 -11.55 2.88
C ASP A 129 -32.37 -12.35 3.71
N GLN A 130 -31.73 -13.35 3.11
CA GLN A 130 -30.72 -14.20 3.73
C GLN A 130 -29.39 -13.48 3.95
N VAL A 131 -29.14 -12.35 3.28
CA VAL A 131 -27.88 -11.60 3.41
C VAL A 131 -27.75 -11.08 4.84
N ASP A 132 -26.68 -11.55 5.51
CA ASP A 132 -26.24 -11.03 6.79
C ASP A 132 -24.71 -10.87 6.87
N LEU A 133 -24.25 -9.62 6.76
CA LEU A 133 -22.85 -9.23 6.93
C LEU A 133 -22.42 -9.13 8.39
N THR A 134 -23.37 -8.99 9.33
CA THR A 134 -23.06 -8.86 10.76
C THR A 134 -22.58 -10.16 11.37
N LYS A 135 -22.72 -11.28 10.64
CA LYS A 135 -22.19 -12.59 11.03
C LYS A 135 -20.67 -12.69 10.90
N PHE A 136 -20.00 -11.77 10.22
CA PHE A 136 -18.54 -11.77 10.10
C PHE A 136 -17.87 -10.89 11.17
N PRO A 137 -16.64 -11.21 11.60
CA PRO A 137 -15.89 -10.46 12.61
C PRO A 137 -15.34 -9.13 12.07
N VAL A 138 -16.24 -8.22 11.68
CA VAL A 138 -15.87 -6.90 11.17
C VAL A 138 -15.31 -6.05 12.31
N SER A 139 -14.07 -5.61 12.16
CA SER A 139 -13.34 -4.94 13.23
C SER A 139 -13.64 -3.44 13.31
N ARG A 140 -13.68 -2.91 14.55
CA ARG A 140 -13.45 -1.48 14.81
C ARG A 140 -11.95 -1.34 15.12
N TRP A 141 -11.21 -0.68 14.23
CA TRP A 141 -9.75 -0.69 14.24
C TRP A 141 -9.16 0.27 15.27
N HIS A 142 -9.80 1.41 15.47
CA HIS A 142 -9.34 2.45 16.38
C HIS A 142 -10.48 2.98 17.25
N GLU A 143 -10.13 3.53 18.42
CA GLU A 143 -11.09 4.09 19.38
C GLU A 143 -11.98 5.20 18.77
N GLY A 144 -11.39 6.03 17.91
CA GLY A 144 -12.07 7.15 17.27
C GLY A 144 -12.84 6.77 16.01
N ASP A 145 -12.81 5.52 15.53
CA ASP A 145 -13.51 5.13 14.31
C ASP A 145 -15.04 5.21 14.50
N GLY A 146 -15.73 5.80 13.52
CA GLY A 146 -17.18 5.99 13.55
C GLY A 146 -18.02 4.72 13.41
N GLY A 147 -17.36 3.57 13.19
CA GLY A 147 -18.01 2.27 13.05
C GLY A 147 -17.02 1.13 12.81
N ARG A 148 -17.57 -0.02 12.42
CA ARG A 148 -16.78 -1.21 12.05
C ARG A 148 -16.50 -1.15 10.55
N TYR A 149 -15.27 -1.46 10.14
CA TYR A 149 -14.86 -1.37 8.74
C TYR A 149 -14.59 -2.76 8.15
N LEU A 150 -15.50 -3.20 7.28
CA LEU A 150 -15.41 -4.47 6.56
C LEU A 150 -14.33 -4.40 5.47
N GLY A 151 -14.18 -3.24 4.85
CA GLY A 151 -13.19 -3.02 3.80
C GLY A 151 -12.11 -2.05 4.23
N THR A 152 -10.96 -2.58 4.63
CA THR A 152 -9.70 -1.82 4.75
C THR A 152 -8.55 -2.44 3.94
N GLY A 153 -8.63 -3.73 3.64
CA GLY A 153 -7.72 -4.46 2.76
C GLY A 153 -8.48 -5.29 1.72
N HIS A 154 -9.23 -4.64 0.83
CA HIS A 154 -10.27 -5.25 0.00
C HIS A 154 -10.26 -4.72 -1.45
N LEU A 155 -11.15 -5.25 -2.29
CA LEU A 155 -11.41 -4.77 -3.64
C LEU A 155 -12.83 -4.22 -3.76
N VAL A 156 -13.01 -3.18 -4.57
CA VAL A 156 -14.29 -2.61 -4.98
C VAL A 156 -14.31 -2.53 -6.49
N VAL A 157 -15.21 -3.29 -7.12
CA VAL A 157 -15.39 -3.35 -8.56
C VAL A 157 -16.58 -2.50 -8.96
N THR A 158 -16.38 -1.63 -9.94
CA THR A 158 -17.42 -0.80 -10.55
C THR A 158 -17.23 -0.79 -12.06
N ARG A 159 -18.28 -0.50 -12.81
CA ARG A 159 -18.22 -0.37 -14.26
C ARG A 159 -18.63 1.05 -14.67
N ASP A 160 -17.87 1.65 -15.57
CA ASP A 160 -18.23 2.93 -16.17
C ASP A 160 -19.56 2.75 -16.94
N PRO A 161 -20.64 3.48 -16.57
CA PRO A 161 -21.93 3.33 -17.23
C PRO A 161 -21.95 3.81 -18.68
N GLU A 162 -20.93 4.56 -19.12
CA GLU A 162 -20.83 5.07 -20.50
C GLU A 162 -19.93 4.18 -21.37
N THR A 163 -18.79 3.75 -20.85
CA THR A 163 -17.78 3.00 -21.65
C THR A 163 -17.83 1.49 -21.44
N GLY A 164 -18.47 1.02 -20.37
CA GLY A 164 -18.49 -0.39 -19.99
C GLY A 164 -17.17 -0.89 -19.38
N LEU A 165 -16.17 -0.03 -19.19
CA LEU A 165 -14.88 -0.40 -18.61
C LEU A 165 -15.01 -0.62 -17.10
N GLU A 166 -14.48 -1.75 -16.62
CA GLU A 166 -14.41 -2.05 -15.19
C GLU A 166 -13.18 -1.40 -14.54
N ASN A 167 -13.36 -0.97 -13.29
CA ASN A 167 -12.31 -0.54 -12.38
C ASN A 167 -12.37 -1.36 -11.10
N VAL A 168 -11.22 -1.81 -10.63
CA VAL A 168 -11.01 -2.44 -9.33
C VAL A 168 -10.22 -1.48 -8.43
N GLY A 169 -10.86 -0.89 -7.43
CA GLY A 169 -10.22 0.05 -6.52
C GLY A 169 -10.29 -0.39 -5.06
N CYS A 170 -9.48 0.23 -4.20
CA CYS A 170 -9.61 0.10 -2.75
C CYS A 170 -10.19 1.39 -2.15
N TYR A 171 -11.44 1.31 -1.67
CA TYR A 171 -12.20 2.44 -1.11
C TYR A 171 -12.85 1.99 0.19
N ARG A 172 -12.58 2.63 1.33
CA ARG A 172 -12.98 2.09 2.65
C ARG A 172 -14.48 1.80 2.73
N VAL A 173 -14.83 0.70 3.38
CA VAL A 173 -16.19 0.17 3.49
C VAL A 173 -16.59 0.03 4.95
N MET A 174 -17.53 0.85 5.39
CA MET A 174 -18.06 0.83 6.76
C MET A 174 -19.32 -0.05 6.81
N LEU A 175 -19.40 -0.96 7.78
CA LEU A 175 -20.60 -1.77 8.01
C LEU A 175 -21.68 -0.92 8.70
N HIS A 176 -22.88 -0.89 8.12
CA HIS A 176 -24.04 -0.20 8.71
C HIS A 176 -25.10 -1.16 9.25
N ASP A 177 -25.37 -2.23 8.51
CA ASP A 177 -26.42 -3.20 8.82
C ASP A 177 -26.10 -4.55 8.15
N LYS A 178 -26.96 -5.55 8.34
CA LYS A 178 -26.83 -6.88 7.75
C LYS A 178 -26.68 -6.87 6.22
N ASP A 179 -27.24 -5.87 5.54
CA ASP A 179 -27.28 -5.76 4.07
C ASP A 179 -26.88 -4.37 3.56
N LYS A 180 -26.25 -3.54 4.41
CA LYS A 180 -25.84 -2.16 4.05
C LYS A 180 -24.42 -1.87 4.46
N VAL A 181 -23.66 -1.33 3.50
CA VAL A 181 -22.30 -0.85 3.74
C VAL A 181 -22.09 0.54 3.16
N GLY A 182 -21.51 1.45 3.94
CA GLY A 182 -21.11 2.79 3.50
C GLY A 182 -19.82 2.68 2.67
N LEU A 183 -19.74 3.42 1.56
CA LEU A 183 -18.62 3.36 0.64
C LEU A 183 -18.04 4.76 0.42
N TYR A 184 -16.88 5.04 1.01
CA TYR A 184 -16.18 6.29 0.75
C TYR A 184 -15.19 6.15 -0.40
N ILE A 185 -15.48 6.81 -1.53
CA ILE A 185 -14.59 6.89 -2.69
C ILE A 185 -14.00 8.29 -2.78
N SER A 186 -12.67 8.39 -2.69
CA SER A 186 -11.97 9.68 -2.78
C SER A 186 -12.19 10.36 -4.14
N PRO A 187 -12.30 11.71 -4.18
CA PRO A 187 -12.40 12.46 -5.43
C PRO A 187 -11.27 12.15 -6.42
N GLY A 188 -11.60 12.11 -7.71
CA GLY A 188 -10.64 11.87 -8.79
C GLY A 188 -10.22 10.41 -8.98
N LYS A 189 -10.78 9.46 -8.21
CA LYS A 189 -10.62 8.02 -8.46
C LYS A 189 -11.65 7.54 -9.49
N HIS A 190 -11.28 6.55 -10.31
CA HIS A 190 -12.17 6.02 -11.35
C HIS A 190 -13.53 5.57 -10.78
N GLY A 191 -13.56 4.91 -9.62
CA GLY A 191 -14.83 4.55 -8.97
C GLY A 191 -15.73 5.75 -8.64
N LYS A 192 -15.13 6.91 -8.29
CA LYS A 192 -15.88 8.14 -8.05
C LYS A 192 -16.40 8.73 -9.35
N ILE A 193 -15.62 8.65 -10.42
CA ILE A 193 -16.04 9.06 -11.77
C ILE A 193 -17.23 8.19 -12.24
N HIS A 194 -17.17 6.87 -12.05
CA HIS A 194 -18.27 5.95 -12.39
C HIS A 194 -19.54 6.30 -11.60
N TYR A 195 -19.40 6.52 -10.28
CA TYR A 195 -20.48 6.99 -9.43
C TYR A 195 -21.09 8.31 -9.95
N GLU A 196 -20.29 9.33 -10.19
CA GLU A 196 -20.78 10.64 -10.64
C GLU A 196 -21.52 10.56 -11.98
N LYS A 197 -21.04 9.73 -12.92
CA LYS A 197 -21.74 9.46 -14.19
C LYS A 197 -23.09 8.77 -13.97
N ALA A 198 -23.14 7.73 -13.14
CA ALA A 198 -24.37 7.01 -12.84
C ALA A 198 -25.41 7.91 -12.16
N MET A 199 -24.97 8.71 -11.18
CA MET A 199 -25.84 9.66 -10.48
C MET A 199 -26.38 10.74 -11.42
N ARG A 200 -25.55 11.27 -12.33
CA ARG A 200 -25.98 12.25 -13.34
C ARG A 200 -27.02 11.65 -14.31
N ALA A 201 -26.89 10.37 -14.62
CA ALA A 201 -27.85 9.64 -15.44
C ALA A 201 -29.13 9.24 -14.68
N GLY A 202 -29.21 9.49 -13.36
CA GLY A 202 -30.33 9.05 -12.53
C GLY A 202 -30.45 7.53 -12.43
N LYS A 203 -29.34 6.79 -12.61
CA LYS A 203 -29.32 5.32 -12.61
C LYS A 203 -28.57 4.77 -11.41
N PRO A 204 -28.96 3.60 -10.87
CA PRO A 204 -28.16 2.89 -9.88
C PRO A 204 -26.76 2.56 -10.44
N LEU A 205 -25.76 2.56 -9.56
CA LEU A 205 -24.43 2.04 -9.88
C LEU A 205 -24.30 0.61 -9.33
N PRO A 206 -24.16 -0.42 -10.18
CA PRO A 206 -23.79 -1.76 -9.72
C PRO A 206 -22.39 -1.76 -9.09
N VAL A 207 -22.26 -2.43 -7.95
CA VAL A 207 -20.99 -2.56 -7.21
C VAL A 207 -20.82 -3.99 -6.75
N ALA A 208 -19.61 -4.52 -6.92
CA ALA A 208 -19.17 -5.73 -6.26
C ALA A 208 -17.99 -5.41 -5.33
N MET A 209 -17.86 -6.12 -4.22
CA MET A 209 -16.71 -5.98 -3.32
C MET A 209 -16.18 -7.34 -2.91
N VAL A 210 -14.88 -7.42 -2.66
CA VAL A 210 -14.18 -8.65 -2.28
C VAL A 210 -13.39 -8.40 -1.01
N PHE A 211 -13.63 -9.20 0.01
CA PHE A 211 -12.95 -9.15 1.32
C PHE A 211 -12.20 -10.46 1.52
N GLY A 212 -10.92 -10.47 1.16
CA GLY A 212 -10.08 -11.68 1.19
C GLY A 212 -9.68 -12.13 -0.20
N GLN A 213 -8.85 -11.32 -0.84
CA GLN A 213 -8.21 -11.54 -2.12
C GLN A 213 -6.73 -11.81 -1.90
N HIS A 214 -6.04 -12.38 -2.89
CA HIS A 214 -4.59 -12.43 -2.87
C HIS A 214 -3.99 -11.01 -2.71
N PRO A 215 -3.00 -10.78 -1.83
CA PRO A 215 -2.52 -9.43 -1.51
C PRO A 215 -1.98 -8.64 -2.71
N LEU A 216 -1.57 -9.31 -3.79
CA LEU A 216 -1.18 -8.63 -5.03
C LEU A 216 -2.34 -7.88 -5.70
N LEU A 217 -3.56 -8.44 -5.65
CA LEU A 217 -4.75 -7.76 -6.18
C LEU A 217 -5.08 -6.52 -5.34
N PHE A 218 -4.86 -6.60 -4.02
CA PHE A 218 -4.97 -5.42 -3.15
C PHE A 218 -3.92 -4.35 -3.48
N ILE A 219 -2.69 -4.77 -3.79
CA ILE A 219 -1.67 -3.85 -4.31
C ILE A 219 -2.20 -3.17 -5.57
N ALA A 220 -2.64 -3.93 -6.58
CA ALA A 220 -3.13 -3.39 -7.84
C ALA A 220 -4.28 -2.37 -7.64
N ALA A 221 -5.29 -2.74 -6.84
CA ALA A 221 -6.45 -1.89 -6.53
C ALA A 221 -6.11 -0.64 -5.69
N SER A 222 -4.97 -0.66 -5.00
CA SER A 222 -4.45 0.49 -4.23
C SER A 222 -3.59 1.44 -5.07
N GLN A 223 -3.23 1.07 -6.30
CA GLN A 223 -2.43 1.90 -7.20
C GLN A 223 -3.30 2.70 -8.18
N ALA A 224 -2.70 3.71 -8.82
CA ALA A 224 -3.25 4.34 -10.01
C ALA A 224 -2.67 3.63 -11.24
N VAL A 225 -3.32 2.54 -11.68
CA VAL A 225 -2.99 1.95 -12.99
C VAL A 225 -3.32 2.94 -14.12
N PRO A 226 -2.65 2.87 -15.27
CA PRO A 226 -2.95 3.76 -16.40
C PRO A 226 -4.43 3.75 -16.77
N PHE A 227 -4.96 4.91 -17.18
CA PHE A 227 -6.35 5.02 -17.61
C PHE A 227 -6.64 4.04 -18.77
N GLY A 228 -7.77 3.34 -18.69
CA GLY A 228 -8.16 2.33 -19.69
C GLY A 228 -7.55 0.94 -19.48
N VAL A 229 -6.66 0.76 -18.49
CA VAL A 229 -6.15 -0.55 -18.08
C VAL A 229 -6.90 -1.02 -16.84
N ASN A 230 -7.48 -2.21 -16.89
CA ASN A 230 -8.11 -2.83 -15.74
C ASN A 230 -7.03 -3.42 -14.80
N GLU A 231 -7.23 -3.34 -13.50
CA GLU A 231 -6.26 -3.80 -12.50
C GLU A 231 -6.02 -5.32 -12.55
N TYR A 232 -7.00 -6.13 -12.98
CA TYR A 232 -6.79 -7.55 -13.23
C TYR A 232 -5.84 -7.76 -14.41
N ASP A 233 -5.99 -6.98 -15.48
CA ASP A 233 -5.09 -7.04 -16.63
C ASP A 233 -3.66 -6.68 -16.21
N TRP A 234 -3.52 -5.62 -15.41
CA TRP A 234 -2.25 -5.17 -14.88
C TRP A 234 -1.60 -6.23 -13.98
N THR A 235 -2.39 -6.85 -13.10
CA THR A 235 -1.92 -7.92 -12.22
C THR A 235 -1.47 -9.12 -13.03
N GLY A 236 -2.24 -9.51 -14.05
CA GLY A 236 -1.86 -10.59 -14.93
C GLY A 236 -0.57 -10.31 -15.69
N GLY A 237 -0.40 -9.08 -16.18
CA GLY A 237 0.85 -8.62 -16.80
C GLY A 237 2.06 -8.65 -15.88
N LEU A 238 1.87 -8.33 -14.59
CA LEU A 238 2.94 -8.42 -13.59
C LEU A 238 3.31 -9.88 -13.27
N LEU A 239 2.33 -10.79 -13.24
CA LEU A 239 2.55 -12.22 -12.98
C LEU A 239 3.00 -12.99 -14.24
N GLY A 240 2.79 -12.45 -15.44
CA GLY A 240 2.99 -13.17 -16.70
C GLY A 240 1.90 -14.20 -17.02
N GLN A 241 0.77 -14.18 -16.30
CA GLN A 241 -0.34 -15.13 -16.46
C GLN A 241 -1.69 -14.47 -16.14
N PRO A 242 -2.80 -14.91 -16.75
CA PRO A 242 -4.12 -14.32 -16.51
C PRO A 242 -4.63 -14.58 -15.09
N ILE A 243 -5.37 -13.61 -14.53
CA ILE A 243 -6.11 -13.79 -13.28
C ILE A 243 -7.43 -14.52 -13.58
N GLU A 244 -7.75 -15.57 -12.82
CA GLU A 244 -9.05 -16.23 -12.93
C GLU A 244 -10.14 -15.42 -12.22
N VAL A 245 -11.15 -15.00 -12.99
CA VAL A 245 -12.29 -14.22 -12.49
C VAL A 245 -13.59 -14.90 -12.88
N LEU A 246 -14.66 -14.65 -12.13
CA LEU A 246 -16.01 -15.08 -12.49
C LEU A 246 -16.92 -13.86 -12.60
N GLU A 247 -17.99 -13.98 -13.40
CA GLU A 247 -19.03 -12.97 -13.54
C GLU A 247 -20.09 -13.18 -12.47
N LEU A 248 -20.40 -12.14 -11.68
CA LEU A 248 -21.48 -12.20 -10.71
C LEU A 248 -22.86 -12.06 -11.36
N PRO A 249 -23.87 -12.82 -10.88
CA PRO A 249 -25.12 -12.99 -11.60
C PRO A 249 -25.98 -11.73 -11.68
N LEU A 250 -26.01 -10.88 -10.63
CA LEU A 250 -26.88 -9.70 -10.59
C LEU A 250 -26.23 -8.48 -11.23
N THR A 251 -24.97 -8.18 -10.88
CA THR A 251 -24.27 -6.97 -11.32
C THR A 251 -23.51 -7.14 -12.63
N LYS A 252 -23.25 -8.38 -13.04
CA LYS A 252 -22.41 -8.72 -14.21
C LYS A 252 -20.96 -8.25 -14.07
N LEU A 253 -20.53 -7.90 -12.86
CA LEU A 253 -19.15 -7.48 -12.56
C LEU A 253 -18.26 -8.71 -12.32
N HIS A 254 -16.97 -8.55 -12.58
CA HIS A 254 -16.00 -9.63 -12.40
C HIS A 254 -15.28 -9.55 -11.05
N ILE A 255 -15.23 -10.67 -10.33
CA ILE A 255 -14.45 -10.83 -9.10
C ILE A 255 -13.47 -12.00 -9.22
N PRO A 256 -12.37 -12.05 -8.44
CA PRO A 256 -11.46 -13.19 -8.43
C PRO A 256 -12.19 -14.45 -8.00
N ALA A 257 -11.98 -15.55 -8.72
CA ALA A 257 -12.65 -16.83 -8.43
C ALA A 257 -12.27 -17.40 -7.04
N THR A 258 -11.07 -17.07 -6.55
CA THR A 258 -10.47 -17.52 -5.29
C THR A 258 -10.75 -16.59 -4.11
N ALA A 259 -11.61 -15.58 -4.27
CA ALA A 259 -12.01 -14.68 -3.19
C ALA A 259 -12.55 -15.44 -1.95
N GLU A 260 -12.25 -14.96 -0.75
CA GLU A 260 -12.78 -15.52 0.50
C GLU A 260 -14.23 -15.11 0.74
N ILE A 261 -14.53 -13.83 0.57
CA ILE A 261 -15.86 -13.24 0.71
C ILE A 261 -16.06 -12.25 -0.42
N ALA A 262 -17.23 -12.28 -1.05
CA ALA A 262 -17.65 -11.27 -2.00
C ALA A 262 -19.11 -10.87 -1.81
N ILE A 263 -19.42 -9.62 -2.11
CA ILE A 263 -20.78 -9.09 -2.11
C ILE A 263 -21.08 -8.45 -3.46
N GLU A 264 -22.34 -8.47 -3.86
CA GLU A 264 -22.82 -7.62 -4.95
C GLU A 264 -24.10 -6.88 -4.59
N GLY A 265 -24.24 -5.69 -5.14
CA GLY A 265 -25.30 -4.77 -4.80
C GLY A 265 -25.29 -3.52 -5.68
N GLU A 266 -25.96 -2.48 -5.21
CA GLU A 266 -26.06 -1.22 -5.95
C GLU A 266 -26.07 0.01 -5.04
N ILE A 267 -25.58 1.13 -5.60
CA ILE A 267 -25.72 2.46 -5.02
C ILE A 267 -26.88 3.16 -5.73
N MET A 268 -27.85 3.64 -4.96
CA MET A 268 -29.02 4.34 -5.49
C MET A 268 -28.78 5.86 -5.59
N PRO A 269 -29.33 6.54 -6.61
CA PRO A 269 -29.28 7.99 -6.71
C PRO A 269 -29.85 8.71 -5.48
N GLY A 270 -29.07 9.63 -4.92
CA GLY A 270 -29.49 10.51 -3.82
C GLY A 270 -29.49 9.89 -2.42
N GLU A 271 -29.17 8.60 -2.31
CA GLU A 271 -29.18 7.90 -1.02
C GLU A 271 -27.80 7.91 -0.36
N THR A 272 -27.75 8.24 0.93
CA THR A 272 -26.51 8.32 1.69
C THR A 272 -26.69 7.83 3.13
N LEU A 273 -25.58 7.41 3.74
CA LEU A 273 -25.48 7.11 5.17
C LEU A 273 -24.27 7.83 5.79
N PRO A 274 -24.22 8.03 7.12
CA PRO A 274 -23.08 8.66 7.76
C PRO A 274 -21.85 7.76 7.77
N GLU A 275 -20.77 8.14 7.09
CA GLU A 275 -19.48 7.44 7.07
C GLU A 275 -18.43 8.20 7.89
N GLY A 276 -17.53 7.46 8.54
CA GLY A 276 -16.44 8.05 9.32
C GLY A 276 -16.87 8.57 10.70
N PRO A 277 -15.93 9.19 11.45
CA PRO A 277 -14.53 9.42 11.05
C PRO A 277 -13.74 8.11 11.02
N PHE A 278 -12.57 8.12 10.37
CA PHE A 278 -11.68 6.96 10.21
C PHE A 278 -10.23 7.39 10.35
N GLY A 279 -9.40 6.55 10.98
CA GLY A 279 -7.94 6.76 11.01
C GLY A 279 -7.37 6.77 9.59
N GLU A 280 -6.75 7.88 9.17
CA GLU A 280 -6.21 8.03 7.81
C GLU A 280 -4.71 7.74 7.77
N TRP A 281 -4.21 7.39 6.58
CA TRP A 281 -2.80 7.05 6.34
C TRP A 281 -1.74 8.03 6.87
N PRO A 282 -1.98 9.36 7.03
CA PRO A 282 -1.01 10.24 7.66
C PRO A 282 -0.82 9.98 9.17
N GLY A 283 -1.64 9.13 9.78
CA GLY A 283 -1.67 8.85 11.22
C GLY A 283 -2.62 9.77 12.00
N TYR A 284 -3.61 10.37 11.34
CA TYR A 284 -4.55 11.31 11.96
C TYR A 284 -5.99 11.09 11.47
N TYR A 285 -6.96 11.51 12.28
CA TYR A 285 -8.36 11.65 11.87
C TYR A 285 -8.56 12.91 11.01
N ALA A 286 -8.03 12.89 9.78
CA ALA A 286 -8.09 14.05 8.88
C ALA A 286 -9.46 14.21 8.16
N SER A 287 -10.31 13.18 8.22
CA SER A 287 -11.67 13.20 7.65
C SER A 287 -12.71 13.16 8.76
N ALA A 288 -13.62 14.14 8.77
CA ALA A 288 -14.77 14.14 9.67
C ALA A 288 -15.87 13.18 9.19
N ARG A 289 -16.83 12.86 10.08
CA ARG A 289 -18.05 12.15 9.73
C ARG A 289 -18.85 12.93 8.68
N ARG A 290 -19.32 12.27 7.63
CA ARG A 290 -20.11 12.90 6.55
C ARG A 290 -21.05 11.91 5.87
N ALA A 291 -22.04 12.44 5.16
CA ALA A 291 -22.92 11.63 4.34
C ALA A 291 -22.16 11.14 3.09
N GLU A 292 -22.12 9.83 2.90
CA GLU A 292 -21.50 9.15 1.76
C GLU A 292 -22.48 8.14 1.15
N PRO A 293 -22.30 7.75 -0.13
CA PRO A 293 -23.13 6.72 -0.71
C PRO A 293 -22.97 5.40 0.04
N PHE A 294 -24.02 4.60 0.05
CA PHE A 294 -23.97 3.24 0.58
C PHE A 294 -24.42 2.25 -0.48
N VAL A 295 -23.96 1.02 -0.33
CA VAL A 295 -24.34 -0.11 -1.17
C VAL A 295 -25.42 -0.91 -0.47
N ARG A 296 -26.53 -1.12 -1.18
CA ARG A 296 -27.57 -2.11 -0.82
C ARG A 296 -27.12 -3.46 -1.31
N VAL A 297 -26.75 -4.34 -0.39
CA VAL A 297 -26.23 -5.67 -0.72
C VAL A 297 -27.39 -6.61 -1.04
N LYS A 298 -27.31 -7.27 -2.19
CA LYS A 298 -28.35 -8.18 -2.70
C LYS A 298 -27.91 -9.64 -2.65
N ALA A 299 -26.62 -9.90 -2.71
CA ALA A 299 -26.08 -11.23 -2.56
C ALA A 299 -24.71 -11.22 -1.87
N LEU A 300 -24.44 -12.30 -1.17
CA LEU A 300 -23.22 -12.58 -0.43
C LEU A 300 -22.72 -13.98 -0.85
N TYR A 301 -21.44 -14.06 -1.16
CA TYR A 301 -20.73 -15.27 -1.59
C TYR A 301 -19.52 -15.44 -0.68
N TYR A 302 -19.24 -16.65 -0.20
CA TYR A 302 -18.06 -16.88 0.62
C TYR A 302 -17.59 -18.33 0.64
N ARG A 303 -16.29 -18.49 0.84
CA ARG A 303 -15.65 -19.78 1.12
C ARG A 303 -16.01 -20.27 2.51
N ASN A 304 -15.96 -21.59 2.71
CA ASN A 304 -15.90 -22.20 4.04
C ASN A 304 -14.67 -21.67 4.79
N ASP A 305 -14.80 -21.44 6.09
CA ASP A 305 -13.75 -20.83 6.93
C ASP A 305 -13.25 -19.47 6.38
N PRO A 306 -14.11 -18.47 6.14
CA PRO A 306 -13.72 -17.28 5.38
C PRO A 306 -12.76 -16.36 6.16
N ILE A 307 -11.90 -15.66 5.42
CA ILE A 307 -10.91 -14.70 5.97
C ILE A 307 -11.20 -13.29 5.44
N ILE A 308 -11.45 -12.34 6.34
CA ILE A 308 -11.47 -10.90 6.02
C ILE A 308 -10.04 -10.37 6.00
N CYS A 309 -9.63 -9.70 4.92
CA CYS A 309 -8.36 -8.97 4.89
C CYS A 309 -8.52 -7.53 5.43
N GLY A 310 -7.73 -7.20 6.44
CA GLY A 310 -7.63 -5.89 7.07
C GLY A 310 -6.31 -5.20 6.76
N ALA A 311 -6.39 -3.94 6.38
CA ALA A 311 -5.23 -3.05 6.19
C ALA A 311 -5.59 -1.62 6.62
N ALA A 312 -6.12 -1.50 7.85
CA ALA A 312 -6.44 -0.21 8.43
C ALA A 312 -5.17 0.66 8.56
N PRO A 313 -5.26 1.98 8.35
CA PRO A 313 -4.11 2.86 8.49
C PRO A 313 -3.83 3.15 9.97
N PHE A 314 -2.60 2.93 10.40
CA PHE A 314 -2.10 3.27 11.73
C PHE A 314 -1.18 4.49 11.69
N LYS A 315 -0.75 4.96 12.86
CA LYS A 315 0.36 5.93 12.94
C LYS A 315 1.58 5.37 12.19
N PRO A 316 2.15 6.12 11.23
CA PRO A 316 3.26 5.60 10.43
C PRO A 316 4.50 5.27 11.28
N THR A 317 4.85 3.99 11.33
CA THR A 317 6.13 3.49 11.86
C THR A 317 6.88 2.77 10.73
N ILE A 318 6.63 1.48 10.56
CA ILE A 318 7.10 0.62 9.47
C ILE A 318 5.98 0.28 8.48
N HIS A 319 4.73 0.65 8.80
CA HIS A 319 3.56 0.40 7.98
C HIS A 319 3.70 1.01 6.57
N GLY A 320 3.32 0.23 5.55
CA GLY A 320 3.22 0.71 4.18
C GLY A 320 4.46 0.48 3.31
N MET A 321 5.34 -0.46 3.67
CA MET A 321 6.54 -0.83 2.92
C MET A 321 6.28 -1.01 1.41
N TYR A 322 5.21 -1.74 1.04
CA TYR A 322 4.84 -1.94 -0.35
C TYR A 322 4.50 -0.63 -1.09
N ARG A 323 3.81 0.31 -0.42
CA ARG A 323 3.46 1.62 -1.00
C ARG A 323 4.72 2.47 -1.21
N SER A 324 5.64 2.44 -0.24
CA SER A 324 6.93 3.09 -0.32
C SER A 324 7.74 2.62 -1.53
N CYS A 325 7.90 1.30 -1.69
CA CYS A 325 8.70 0.73 -2.77
C CYS A 325 8.08 1.01 -4.16
N LEU A 326 6.77 0.81 -4.30
CA LEU A 326 6.07 1.05 -5.58
C LEU A 326 6.12 2.52 -5.99
N ARG A 327 5.89 3.44 -5.04
CA ARG A 327 5.97 4.86 -5.36
C ARG A 327 7.40 5.31 -5.65
N ALA A 328 8.40 4.80 -4.93
CA ALA A 328 9.79 5.06 -5.23
C ALA A 328 10.15 4.64 -6.67
N ALA A 329 9.68 3.47 -7.11
CA ALA A 329 9.84 3.00 -8.48
C ALA A 329 9.20 3.95 -9.51
N MET A 330 7.99 4.45 -9.23
CA MET A 330 7.31 5.42 -10.10
C MET A 330 8.01 6.78 -10.15
N VAL A 331 8.48 7.30 -9.02
CA VAL A 331 9.26 8.54 -8.95
C VAL A 331 10.55 8.39 -9.75
N TRP A 332 11.28 7.29 -9.54
CA TRP A 332 12.51 7.02 -10.28
C TRP A 332 12.28 6.94 -11.80
N ASN A 333 11.23 6.25 -12.23
CA ASN A 333 10.82 6.24 -13.65
C ASN A 333 10.53 7.65 -14.18
N GLY A 334 9.77 8.45 -13.42
CA GLY A 334 9.46 9.83 -13.80
C GLY A 334 10.71 10.71 -13.90
N MET A 335 11.71 10.50 -13.04
CA MET A 335 12.96 11.24 -13.08
C MET A 335 13.81 10.90 -14.31
N GLU A 336 13.96 9.62 -14.62
CA GLU A 336 14.69 9.20 -15.83
C GLU A 336 13.98 9.63 -17.11
N GLN A 337 12.64 9.57 -17.14
CA GLN A 337 11.84 10.04 -18.27
C GLN A 337 12.00 11.55 -18.49
N ALA A 338 12.22 12.32 -17.42
CA ALA A 338 12.54 13.75 -17.48
C ALA A 338 14.04 14.04 -17.75
N GLY A 339 14.85 13.01 -17.98
CA GLY A 339 16.26 13.14 -18.39
C GLY A 339 17.26 13.33 -17.25
N VAL A 340 16.92 12.99 -16.00
CA VAL A 340 17.87 13.02 -14.88
C VAL A 340 18.79 11.79 -14.93
N PRO A 341 20.11 11.94 -15.14
CA PRO A 341 21.02 10.80 -15.26
C PRO A 341 21.55 10.32 -13.89
N ASP A 342 22.21 9.16 -13.89
CA ASP A 342 23.06 8.69 -12.77
C ASP A 342 22.39 8.63 -11.38
N ILE A 343 21.08 8.41 -11.35
CA ILE A 343 20.32 8.11 -10.14
C ILE A 343 20.73 6.70 -9.64
N ARG A 344 21.09 6.61 -8.36
CA ARG A 344 21.53 5.37 -7.70
C ARG A 344 20.44 4.73 -6.85
N GLY A 345 19.48 5.53 -6.39
CA GLY A 345 18.31 5.03 -5.71
C GLY A 345 17.29 6.14 -5.48
N VAL A 346 16.03 5.74 -5.34
CA VAL A 346 14.96 6.57 -4.80
C VAL A 346 14.31 5.77 -3.68
N TYR A 347 14.02 6.42 -2.56
CA TYR A 347 13.35 5.78 -1.43
C TYR A 347 12.36 6.73 -0.76
N LEU A 348 11.24 6.18 -0.33
CA LEU A 348 10.23 6.87 0.47
C LEU A 348 10.17 6.17 1.83
N PRO A 349 10.81 6.72 2.88
CA PRO A 349 10.86 6.09 4.19
C PRO A 349 9.45 5.81 4.74
N PRO A 350 9.11 4.56 5.14
CA PRO A 350 7.81 4.22 5.73
C PRO A 350 7.29 5.20 6.82
N PRO A 351 8.11 5.67 7.79
CA PRO A 351 7.60 6.59 8.81
C PRO A 351 7.20 7.96 8.25
N ALA A 352 7.73 8.37 7.10
CA ALA A 352 7.35 9.61 6.42
C ALA A 352 6.35 9.38 5.26
N GLN A 353 6.13 8.13 4.88
CA GLN A 353 5.36 7.71 3.71
C GLN A 353 5.66 8.58 2.48
N ARG A 354 4.63 9.16 1.88
CA ARG A 354 4.74 10.03 0.70
C ARG A 354 5.20 11.45 0.99
N PHE A 355 5.26 11.84 2.27
CA PHE A 355 5.70 13.19 2.63
C PHE A 355 7.20 13.39 2.44
N MET A 356 8.00 12.33 2.37
CA MET A 356 9.45 12.44 2.15
C MET A 356 9.91 11.56 0.99
N ILE A 357 10.74 12.12 0.12
CA ILE A 357 11.45 11.40 -0.93
C ILE A 357 12.95 11.61 -0.70
N VAL A 358 13.71 10.53 -0.69
CA VAL A 358 15.18 10.58 -0.66
C VAL A 358 15.70 10.04 -1.98
N VAL A 359 16.61 10.76 -2.61
CA VAL A 359 17.23 10.41 -3.89
C VAL A 359 18.74 10.34 -3.71
N SER A 360 19.33 9.19 -4.05
CA SER A 360 20.79 9.07 -4.18
C SER A 360 21.20 9.28 -5.62
N ILE A 361 22.20 10.14 -5.86
CA ILE A 361 22.75 10.40 -7.20
C ILE A 361 24.27 10.29 -7.19
N LYS A 362 24.82 9.92 -8.34
CA LYS A 362 26.22 10.21 -8.66
C LYS A 362 26.30 11.54 -9.39
N GLN A 363 26.91 12.54 -8.77
CA GLN A 363 26.94 13.88 -9.35
C GLN A 363 27.73 13.94 -10.67
N ARG A 364 27.13 14.49 -11.74
CA ARG A 364 27.75 14.57 -13.09
C ARG A 364 28.12 15.97 -13.56
N TYR A 365 27.42 17.00 -13.07
CA TYR A 365 27.59 18.39 -13.47
C TYR A 365 27.08 19.33 -12.36
N ARG A 366 27.48 20.60 -12.43
CA ARG A 366 26.98 21.67 -11.55
C ARG A 366 25.46 21.79 -11.68
N GLY A 367 24.74 21.77 -10.55
CA GLY A 367 23.27 21.81 -10.53
C GLY A 367 22.58 20.46 -10.72
N HIS A 368 23.31 19.34 -10.81
CA HIS A 368 22.71 18.01 -10.94
C HIS A 368 21.78 17.68 -9.75
N ALA A 369 22.20 17.97 -8.52
CA ALA A 369 21.41 17.74 -7.32
C ALA A 369 20.11 18.55 -7.33
N LYS A 370 20.17 19.86 -7.60
CA LYS A 370 19.00 20.72 -7.79
C LYS A 370 18.02 20.17 -8.84
N GLN A 371 18.51 19.78 -10.01
CA GLN A 371 17.66 19.22 -11.06
C GLN A 371 16.98 17.93 -10.59
N ALA A 372 17.73 17.00 -10.00
CA ALA A 372 17.19 15.76 -9.45
C ALA A 372 16.10 16.05 -8.39
N ALA A 373 16.35 16.99 -7.48
CA ALA A 373 15.42 17.37 -6.44
C ALA A 373 14.11 17.95 -7.00
N LEU A 374 14.20 18.91 -7.93
CA LEU A 374 13.04 19.56 -8.54
C LEU A 374 12.17 18.56 -9.31
N VAL A 375 12.80 17.67 -10.08
CA VAL A 375 12.09 16.64 -10.86
C VAL A 375 11.46 15.60 -9.94
N ALA A 376 12.19 15.07 -8.95
CA ALA A 376 11.62 14.15 -7.96
C ALA A 376 10.43 14.76 -7.22
N CYS A 377 10.51 16.06 -6.92
CA CYS A 377 9.47 16.81 -6.22
C CYS A 377 8.19 16.98 -7.05
N GLN A 378 8.30 17.16 -8.37
CA GLN A 378 7.18 17.58 -9.23
C GLN A 378 6.78 16.59 -10.33
N CYS A 379 7.50 15.47 -10.49
CA CYS A 379 7.00 14.37 -11.32
C CYS A 379 5.69 13.84 -10.73
N HIS A 380 4.81 13.29 -11.58
CA HIS A 380 3.43 12.96 -11.18
C HIS A 380 3.34 12.13 -9.87
N ALA A 381 4.21 11.14 -9.71
CA ALA A 381 4.22 10.26 -8.53
C ALA A 381 4.76 10.94 -7.25
N GLY A 382 5.63 11.95 -7.38
CA GLY A 382 6.20 12.70 -6.25
C GLY A 382 5.43 13.99 -5.90
N ALA A 383 4.67 14.52 -6.85
CA ALA A 383 4.00 15.82 -6.73
C ALA A 383 2.88 15.84 -5.69
N TYR A 384 2.05 14.78 -5.61
CA TYR A 384 0.86 14.77 -4.76
C TYR A 384 1.17 14.42 -3.30
N LEU A 385 0.85 15.35 -2.37
CA LEU A 385 1.01 15.17 -0.92
C LEU A 385 2.44 14.90 -0.44
N GLY A 386 3.45 15.39 -1.16
CA GLY A 386 4.84 15.43 -0.68
C GLY A 386 5.09 16.47 0.42
N ARG A 387 6.33 16.58 0.91
CA ARG A 387 6.77 17.65 1.82
C ARG A 387 8.25 17.94 1.70
N TYR A 388 9.07 16.90 1.81
CA TYR A 388 10.52 16.97 1.84
C TYR A 388 11.09 16.14 0.70
N VAL A 389 12.05 16.71 -0.04
CA VAL A 389 12.88 15.97 -0.97
C VAL A 389 14.32 16.16 -0.57
N VAL A 390 15.04 15.08 -0.29
CA VAL A 390 16.45 15.12 0.08
C VAL A 390 17.23 14.43 -1.01
N VAL A 391 18.22 15.12 -1.58
CA VAL A 391 19.17 14.53 -2.53
C VAL A 391 20.50 14.33 -1.84
N VAL A 392 21.05 13.13 -1.93
CA VAL A 392 22.32 12.72 -1.31
C VAL A 392 23.27 12.11 -2.35
N ASP A 393 24.56 12.05 -2.04
CA ASP A 393 25.56 11.38 -2.88
C ASP A 393 25.38 9.84 -2.86
N GLU A 394 26.08 9.15 -3.75
CA GLU A 394 26.02 7.69 -3.91
C GLU A 394 26.57 6.87 -2.73
N ASP A 395 27.30 7.50 -1.80
CA ASP A 395 27.87 6.85 -0.62
C ASP A 395 26.92 6.77 0.58
N ILE A 396 25.73 7.38 0.47
CA ILE A 396 24.70 7.38 1.52
C ILE A 396 23.70 6.25 1.27
N ASP A 397 23.53 5.38 2.27
CA ASP A 397 22.41 4.44 2.30
C ASP A 397 21.11 5.18 2.57
N ILE A 398 20.35 5.45 1.50
CA ILE A 398 19.06 6.16 1.59
C ILE A 398 17.97 5.39 2.31
N THR A 399 18.20 4.11 2.65
CA THR A 399 17.26 3.30 3.42
C THR A 399 17.47 3.41 4.93
N ASP A 400 18.60 3.97 5.38
CA ASP A 400 18.86 4.35 6.77
C ASP A 400 18.69 5.86 6.95
N LEU A 401 17.64 6.24 7.69
CA LEU A 401 17.37 7.65 8.00
C LEU A 401 18.49 8.33 8.79
N ASN A 402 19.30 7.57 9.54
CA ASN A 402 20.44 8.15 10.26
C ASN A 402 21.52 8.65 9.27
N GLU A 403 21.79 7.90 8.20
CA GLU A 403 22.74 8.35 7.18
C GLU A 403 22.19 9.54 6.39
N VAL A 404 20.89 9.55 6.07
CA VAL A 404 20.25 10.69 5.41
C VAL A 404 20.34 11.95 6.26
N VAL A 405 20.05 11.85 7.56
CA VAL A 405 20.17 12.98 8.49
C VAL A 405 21.63 13.43 8.65
N TRP A 406 22.57 12.50 8.73
CA TRP A 406 24.01 12.83 8.76
C TRP A 406 24.45 13.58 7.51
N ALA A 407 24.03 13.15 6.32
CA ALA A 407 24.30 13.85 5.07
C ALA A 407 23.69 15.26 5.08
N MET A 408 22.44 15.41 5.53
CA MET A 408 21.78 16.72 5.66
C MET A 408 22.57 17.64 6.60
N ALA A 409 23.04 17.14 7.74
CA ALA A 409 23.74 17.96 8.73
C ALA A 409 25.17 18.37 8.30
N THR A 410 25.82 17.57 7.45
CA THR A 410 27.26 17.73 7.14
C THR A 410 27.55 18.20 5.71
N ARG A 411 26.57 18.10 4.81
CA ARG A 411 26.75 18.41 3.37
C ARG A 411 25.82 19.50 2.85
N SER A 412 24.90 20.00 3.69
CA SER A 412 23.95 21.05 3.33
C SER A 412 24.16 22.29 4.20
N ASP A 413 24.22 23.45 3.56
CA ASP A 413 24.07 24.74 4.24
C ASP A 413 22.63 25.23 4.02
N PRO A 414 21.80 25.39 5.07
CA PRO A 414 20.40 25.80 4.93
C PRO A 414 20.17 27.05 4.08
N ALA A 415 21.10 28.01 4.05
CA ALA A 415 20.93 29.24 3.29
C ALA A 415 21.06 29.05 1.77
N THR A 416 21.80 28.02 1.33
CA THR A 416 22.23 27.87 -0.07
C THR A 416 21.85 26.52 -0.68
N SER A 417 21.69 25.48 0.14
CA SER A 417 21.35 24.11 -0.26
C SER A 417 19.86 23.78 -0.13
N VAL A 418 19.01 24.74 0.26
CA VAL A 418 17.56 24.53 0.47
C VAL A 418 16.75 25.50 -0.40
N ASP A 419 15.74 24.96 -1.11
CA ASP A 419 14.67 25.80 -1.68
C ASP A 419 13.31 25.42 -1.13
N ILE A 420 12.43 26.41 -1.07
CA ILE A 420 11.03 26.24 -0.69
C ILE A 420 10.15 26.53 -1.92
N LEU A 421 9.58 25.48 -2.49
CA LEU A 421 8.55 25.59 -3.52
C LEU A 421 7.20 25.83 -2.83
N ARG A 422 6.57 26.96 -3.10
CA ARG A 422 5.29 27.33 -2.49
C ARG A 422 4.12 26.94 -3.40
N ARG A 423 2.95 26.76 -2.79
CA ARG A 423 1.67 26.51 -3.49
C ARG A 423 1.68 25.25 -4.38
N THR A 424 2.28 24.17 -3.89
CA THR A 424 2.36 22.88 -4.58
C THR A 424 1.14 21.99 -4.33
N TRP A 425 1.00 20.92 -5.12
CA TRP A 425 -0.16 20.04 -5.12
C TRP A 425 -0.34 19.31 -3.78
N SER A 426 -1.48 19.54 -3.12
CA SER A 426 -1.86 18.84 -1.89
C SER A 426 -3.27 18.22 -2.01
N GLY A 427 -3.77 17.65 -0.91
CA GLY A 427 -5.05 16.98 -0.84
C GLY A 427 -5.72 17.13 0.53
N PRO A 428 -6.99 16.71 0.65
CA PRO A 428 -7.78 16.88 1.87
C PRO A 428 -7.26 16.07 3.07
N LEU A 429 -6.36 15.12 2.84
CA LEU A 429 -5.71 14.33 3.89
C LEU A 429 -4.38 14.95 4.37
N ASP A 430 -4.01 16.14 3.89
CA ASP A 430 -2.83 16.84 4.40
C ASP A 430 -3.13 17.39 5.81
N PRO A 431 -2.49 16.91 6.88
CA PRO A 431 -2.86 17.28 8.25
C PRO A 431 -2.60 18.75 8.59
N ILE A 432 -1.80 19.48 7.79
CA ILE A 432 -1.58 20.92 8.00
C ILE A 432 -2.65 21.80 7.34
N ILE A 433 -3.50 21.22 6.48
CA ILE A 433 -4.63 21.93 5.88
C ILE A 433 -5.80 21.83 6.86
N GLN A 434 -6.38 22.98 7.22
CA GLN A 434 -7.50 23.00 8.16
C GLN A 434 -8.68 22.15 7.61
N PRO A 435 -9.34 21.37 8.47
CA PRO A 435 -10.49 20.57 8.07
C PRO A 435 -11.54 21.40 7.31
N GLY A 436 -12.07 20.83 6.21
CA GLY A 436 -13.08 21.49 5.37
C GLY A 436 -12.51 22.48 4.34
N GLN A 437 -11.23 22.81 4.38
CA GLN A 437 -10.61 23.68 3.38
C GLN A 437 -9.96 22.89 2.24
N LYS A 438 -10.01 23.45 1.03
CA LYS A 438 -9.13 23.03 -0.07
C LYS A 438 -7.87 23.87 0.00
N GLY A 439 -6.71 23.23 -0.06
CA GLY A 439 -5.45 23.93 0.09
C GLY A 439 -4.33 23.36 -0.77
N HIS A 440 -3.26 24.14 -0.79
CA HIS A 440 -1.95 23.75 -1.26
C HIS A 440 -1.01 23.74 -0.05
N ASN A 441 0.16 23.15 -0.23
CA ASN A 441 1.23 23.20 0.75
C ASN A 441 2.54 23.64 0.08
N SER A 442 3.58 23.84 0.88
CA SER A 442 4.92 24.07 0.36
C SER A 442 5.73 22.76 0.36
N ARG A 443 6.74 22.68 -0.49
CA ARG A 443 7.76 21.63 -0.51
C ARG A 443 9.10 22.24 -0.13
N MET A 444 9.88 21.50 0.62
CA MET A 444 11.27 21.81 0.88
C MET A 444 12.13 20.81 0.12
N ILE A 445 13.04 21.30 -0.70
CA ILE A 445 14.10 20.48 -1.29
C ILE A 445 15.40 20.76 -0.55
N ILE A 446 16.20 19.72 -0.31
CA ILE A 446 17.44 19.78 0.44
C ILE A 446 18.52 19.05 -0.37
N GLU A 447 19.52 19.80 -0.82
CA GLU A 447 20.71 19.28 -1.47
C GLU A 447 21.76 18.90 -0.42
N ALA A 448 21.68 17.67 0.08
CA ALA A 448 22.58 17.08 1.06
C ALA A 448 23.73 16.32 0.36
N VAL A 449 24.36 16.98 -0.61
CA VAL A 449 25.47 16.44 -1.42
C VAL A 449 26.73 17.24 -1.18
N ARG A 450 27.90 16.62 -1.36
CA ARG A 450 29.18 17.35 -1.35
C ARG A 450 29.16 18.43 -2.45
N PRO A 451 29.57 19.68 -2.17
CA PRO A 451 29.51 20.76 -3.17
C PRO A 451 30.30 20.40 -4.44
N TYR A 452 29.63 20.45 -5.59
CA TYR A 452 30.15 19.91 -6.84
C TYR A 452 31.53 20.46 -7.22
N GLU A 453 31.75 21.76 -6.99
CA GLU A 453 32.95 22.52 -7.36
C GLU A 453 34.23 22.00 -6.70
N TRP A 454 34.11 21.41 -5.52
CA TRP A 454 35.25 20.95 -4.73
C TRP A 454 35.01 19.60 -4.05
N ARG A 455 34.03 18.81 -4.53
CA ARG A 455 33.62 17.53 -3.94
C ARG A 455 34.79 16.54 -3.77
N ASP A 456 35.74 16.56 -4.70
CA ASP A 456 36.89 15.64 -4.71
C ASP A 456 37.95 16.05 -3.66
N LYS A 457 37.82 17.26 -3.10
CA LYS A 457 38.61 17.78 -1.97
C LYS A 457 37.81 17.81 -0.67
N PHE A 458 36.55 17.39 -0.69
CA PHE A 458 35.72 17.33 0.50
C PHE A 458 36.34 16.34 1.50
N PRO A 459 36.34 16.63 2.82
CA PRO A 459 36.91 15.72 3.81
C PRO A 459 36.38 14.29 3.66
N ALA A 460 37.29 13.32 3.68
CA ALA A 460 36.91 11.92 3.57
C ALA A 460 36.06 11.49 4.77
N THR A 461 35.07 10.66 4.52
CA THR A 461 34.27 10.03 5.58
C THR A 461 35.17 9.20 6.48
N SER A 462 35.07 9.39 7.80
CA SER A 462 35.77 8.55 8.79
C SER A 462 35.01 7.23 8.97
N ALA A 463 35.11 6.35 7.96
CA ALA A 463 34.47 5.04 7.96
C ALA A 463 35.39 3.98 7.34
N ILE A 464 35.13 2.71 7.68
CA ILE A 464 35.77 1.57 7.03
C ILE A 464 35.17 1.35 5.64
N SER A 465 35.93 0.73 4.73
CA SER A 465 35.42 0.34 3.41
C SER A 465 34.40 -0.79 3.52
N ASP A 466 33.57 -0.97 2.48
CA ASP A 466 32.61 -2.09 2.40
C ASP A 466 33.30 -3.45 2.43
N GLU A 467 34.48 -3.55 1.81
CA GLU A 467 35.31 -4.76 1.84
C GLU A 467 35.76 -5.10 3.26
N THR A 468 36.32 -4.12 3.98
CA THR A 468 36.71 -4.26 5.38
C THR A 468 35.51 -4.59 6.27
N ARG A 469 34.36 -3.95 6.02
CA ARG A 469 33.10 -4.22 6.74
C ARG A 469 32.64 -5.66 6.50
N ALA A 470 32.65 -6.14 5.27
CA ALA A 470 32.23 -7.50 4.94
C ALA A 470 33.15 -8.56 5.54
N GLU A 471 34.48 -8.38 5.42
CA GLU A 471 35.48 -9.26 6.00
C GLU A 471 35.28 -9.40 7.52
N PHE A 472 35.19 -8.27 8.23
CA PHE A 472 35.09 -8.30 9.68
C PHE A 472 33.70 -8.69 10.18
N SER A 473 32.63 -8.38 9.45
CA SER A 473 31.29 -8.87 9.79
C SER A 473 31.25 -10.40 9.76
N LYS A 474 31.87 -11.02 8.73
CA LYS A 474 31.97 -12.48 8.64
C LYS A 474 32.90 -13.06 9.70
N LYS A 475 34.07 -12.45 9.92
CA LYS A 475 35.05 -12.93 10.92
C LYS A 475 34.48 -12.92 12.34
N TRP A 476 33.65 -11.94 12.67
CA TRP A 476 33.10 -11.71 14.01
C TRP A 476 31.60 -12.00 14.12
N GLU A 477 31.03 -12.74 13.17
CA GLU A 477 29.57 -12.97 13.04
C GLU A 477 28.93 -13.44 14.35
N LYS A 478 29.54 -14.42 15.03
CA LYS A 478 29.02 -14.96 16.30
C LYS A 478 28.96 -13.92 17.41
N GLN A 479 30.00 -13.10 17.55
CA GLN A 479 30.07 -12.05 18.57
C GLN A 479 29.07 -10.95 18.27
N LEU A 480 28.93 -10.56 17.00
CA LEU A 480 27.96 -9.56 16.56
C LEU A 480 26.52 -10.04 16.77
N ALA A 481 26.20 -11.29 16.43
CA ALA A 481 24.88 -11.89 16.69
C ALA A 481 24.52 -11.86 18.17
N GLY A 482 25.45 -12.24 19.05
CA GLY A 482 25.22 -12.18 20.51
C GLY A 482 25.00 -10.76 21.05
N VAL A 483 25.57 -9.73 20.42
CA VAL A 483 25.28 -8.32 20.76
C VAL A 483 23.86 -7.95 20.33
N GLN A 484 23.45 -8.36 19.13
CA GLN A 484 22.12 -8.07 18.58
C GLN A 484 21.00 -8.70 19.42
N GLU A 485 21.14 -9.96 19.83
CA GLU A 485 20.14 -10.65 20.67
C GLU A 485 19.91 -9.97 22.04
N ARG A 486 20.97 -9.41 22.65
CA ARG A 486 20.83 -8.69 23.93
C ARG A 486 20.07 -7.38 23.76
N GLN A 487 20.27 -6.68 22.64
CA GLN A 487 19.57 -5.42 22.37
C GLN A 487 18.11 -5.62 21.96
N SER A 488 17.79 -6.72 21.27
CA SER A 488 16.40 -7.01 20.89
C SER A 488 15.53 -7.32 22.12
N ARG A 489 16.06 -8.00 23.14
CA ARG A 489 15.35 -8.25 24.41
C ARG A 489 15.04 -6.97 25.20
N ALA A 490 15.96 -6.00 25.20
CA ALA A 490 15.81 -4.75 25.95
C ALA A 490 14.73 -3.81 25.40
N ARG A 491 14.18 -4.04 24.21
CA ARG A 491 13.05 -3.25 23.67
C ARG A 491 11.67 -3.76 24.12
N PHE A 492 11.60 -4.92 24.77
CA PHE A 492 10.35 -5.52 25.26
C PHE A 492 10.08 -5.27 26.76
N GLU A 493 11.06 -4.75 27.50
CA GLU A 493 10.95 -4.24 28.87
C GLU A 493 10.71 -2.73 28.86
#